data_AF-A0A842N051-F1
#
_entry.id   AF-A0A842N051-F1
#
_cell.length_a   1.000
_cell.length_b   1.000
_cell.length_c   1.000
_cell.angle_alpha   90.00
_cell.angle_beta   90.00
_cell.angle_gamma   90.00
#
_symmetry.space_group_name_H-M   'P 1'
#
loop_
_entity.id
_entity.type
_entity.pdbx_description
1 polymer ?
#
loop_
_entity_poly.entity_id
_entity_poly.type
_entity_poly.pdbx_seq_one_letter_code
_entity_poly.pdbx_strand_id
1 'polypeptide(L)'
;MKKSVENLKTSKITGGRRHPLKTRQKFETDRYPNEAEGGEEQQTITRKTRGNNRKTGLKIASFVNLVIEDSKVKKSRIIKVLENQTNNDYQRRGIITKGAIIETEDGKCKVVSRPGQSGTVSGILIK
;
A
#
# COMPACT_ATOMS: atom_id res chain seq x y z
N MET A 1 -6.88 -20.05 -8.09
CA MET A 1 -8.24 -19.47 -8.00
C MET A 1 -8.56 -18.76 -9.31
N LYS A 2 -9.56 -19.25 -10.08
CA LYS A 2 -10.08 -18.52 -11.26
C LYS A 2 -10.61 -17.18 -10.75
N LYS A 3 -9.91 -16.08 -11.03
CA LYS A 3 -10.38 -14.76 -10.63
C LYS A 3 -11.63 -14.39 -11.43
N SER A 4 -12.54 -13.69 -10.77
CA SER A 4 -13.74 -13.10 -11.37
C SER A 4 -13.39 -12.33 -12.65
N VAL A 5 -14.29 -12.40 -13.64
CA VAL A 5 -14.29 -11.55 -14.85
C VAL A 5 -14.82 -10.14 -14.56
N GLU A 6 -14.72 -9.66 -13.31
CA GLU A 6 -15.35 -8.41 -12.82
C GLU A 6 -15.05 -7.21 -13.72
N ASN A 7 -13.82 -7.06 -14.18
CA ASN A 7 -13.44 -5.94 -15.05
C ASN A 7 -14.12 -5.98 -16.44
N LEU A 8 -14.44 -7.17 -16.96
CA LEU A 8 -15.05 -7.37 -18.27
C LEU A 8 -16.59 -7.38 -18.20
N LYS A 9 -17.15 -7.67 -17.02
CA LYS A 9 -18.60 -7.78 -16.77
C LYS A 9 -19.13 -6.54 -16.03
N THR A 10 -18.91 -5.36 -16.63
CA THR A 10 -19.38 -4.07 -16.11
C THR A 10 -20.70 -3.64 -16.78
N SER A 11 -21.41 -2.69 -16.17
CA SER A 11 -22.52 -1.99 -16.82
C SER A 11 -22.02 -0.88 -17.76
N LYS A 12 -22.83 -0.51 -18.75
CA LYS A 12 -22.65 0.75 -19.50
C LYS A 12 -22.99 1.92 -18.58
N ILE A 13 -22.54 3.12 -18.94
CA ILE A 13 -22.91 4.37 -18.24
C ILE A 13 -24.44 4.53 -18.21
N THR A 14 -25.13 4.09 -19.27
CA THR A 14 -26.59 4.07 -19.40
C THR A 14 -27.28 2.90 -18.68
N GLY A 15 -26.56 2.08 -17.91
CA GLY A 15 -27.12 0.97 -17.12
C GLY A 15 -27.28 -0.37 -17.88
N GLY A 16 -27.17 -0.39 -19.21
CA GLY A 16 -27.22 -1.63 -19.99
C GLY A 16 -26.08 -2.60 -19.62
N ARG A 17 -26.37 -3.89 -19.47
CA ARG A 17 -25.35 -4.92 -19.13
C ARG A 17 -24.39 -5.14 -20.31
N ARG A 18 -23.08 -5.23 -20.04
CA ARG A 18 -22.09 -5.65 -21.05
C ARG A 18 -21.87 -7.15 -20.99
N HIS A 19 -21.84 -7.78 -22.16
CA HIS A 19 -21.52 -9.19 -22.31
C HIS A 19 -20.06 -9.32 -22.78
N PRO A 20 -19.18 -9.91 -21.96
CA PRO A 20 -17.78 -10.05 -22.35
C PRO A 20 -17.62 -11.13 -23.43
N LEU A 21 -16.95 -10.78 -24.52
CA LEU A 21 -16.68 -11.69 -25.65
C LEU A 21 -15.43 -12.55 -25.44
N LYS A 22 -14.65 -12.29 -24.38
CA LYS A 22 -13.38 -12.96 -24.09
C LYS A 22 -13.27 -13.32 -22.61
N THR A 23 -12.45 -14.33 -22.31
CA THR A 23 -12.04 -14.67 -20.94
C THR A 23 -10.85 -13.80 -20.49
N ARG A 24 -10.64 -13.73 -19.17
CA ARG A 24 -9.55 -12.95 -18.57
C ARG A 24 -8.19 -13.51 -18.98
N GLN A 25 -7.32 -12.65 -19.49
CA GLN A 25 -6.00 -13.03 -19.98
C GLN A 25 -4.93 -12.95 -18.89
N LYS A 26 -3.79 -13.62 -19.10
CA LYS A 26 -2.67 -13.63 -18.13
C LYS A 26 -2.18 -12.22 -17.77
N PHE A 27 -2.18 -11.29 -18.72
CA PHE A 27 -1.75 -9.90 -18.50
C PHE A 27 -2.77 -9.06 -17.73
N GLU A 28 -4.01 -9.50 -17.61
CA GLU A 28 -5.08 -8.82 -16.86
C GLU A 28 -5.15 -9.36 -15.41
N THR A 29 -4.18 -10.15 -14.94
CA THR A 29 -4.24 -10.80 -13.62
C THR A 29 -3.80 -9.86 -12.50
N ASP A 30 -4.69 -9.62 -11.54
CA ASP A 30 -4.44 -8.79 -10.36
C ASP A 30 -3.99 -9.65 -9.19
N ARG A 31 -3.76 -9.07 -8.01
CA ARG A 31 -3.44 -9.81 -6.77
C ARG A 31 -4.29 -9.30 -5.60
N TYR A 32 -4.30 -10.07 -4.51
CA TYR A 32 -4.83 -9.57 -3.25
C TYR A 32 -3.99 -8.38 -2.76
N PRO A 33 -4.60 -7.43 -2.05
CA PRO A 33 -3.88 -6.31 -1.46
C PRO A 33 -2.82 -6.84 -0.50
N ASN A 34 -1.68 -6.16 -0.50
CA ASN A 34 -0.62 -6.41 0.46
C ASN A 34 -0.74 -5.36 1.55
N GLU A 35 -1.44 -5.71 2.62
CA GLU A 35 -1.60 -4.86 3.79
C GLU A 35 -0.28 -4.88 4.57
N ALA A 36 0.36 -3.71 4.67
CA ALA A 36 1.59 -3.57 5.42
C ALA A 36 1.23 -3.21 6.86
N GLU A 37 1.59 -4.06 7.82
CA GLU A 37 1.33 -3.85 9.24
C GLU A 37 2.55 -3.20 9.90
N GLY A 38 2.32 -2.42 10.96
CA GLY A 38 3.39 -1.95 11.84
C GLY A 38 3.90 -3.07 12.73
N GLY A 39 5.22 -3.22 12.87
CA GLY A 39 5.82 -4.23 13.74
C GLY A 39 7.33 -4.08 13.86
N GLU A 40 7.95 -4.86 14.74
CA GLU A 40 9.37 -4.72 15.06
C GLU A 40 10.28 -5.27 13.95
N GLU A 41 9.96 -6.44 13.40
CA GLU A 41 10.77 -7.08 12.36
C GLU A 41 10.31 -6.69 10.95
N GLN A 42 11.19 -6.05 10.18
CA GLN A 42 10.85 -5.64 8.83
C GLN A 42 10.79 -6.84 7.88
N GLN A 43 9.58 -7.24 7.50
CA GLN A 43 9.36 -8.33 6.55
C GLN A 43 9.00 -7.80 5.17
N THR A 44 9.73 -8.29 4.17
CA THR A 44 9.59 -7.86 2.78
C THR A 44 9.27 -9.03 1.87
N ILE A 45 8.34 -8.83 0.94
CA ILE A 45 7.95 -9.83 -0.06
C ILE A 45 8.37 -9.32 -1.43
N THR A 46 9.29 -10.04 -2.06
CA THR A 46 9.67 -9.79 -3.47
C THR A 46 8.86 -10.68 -4.40
N ARG A 47 8.23 -10.07 -5.41
CA ARG A 47 7.36 -10.75 -6.37
C ARG A 47 7.86 -10.52 -7.79
N LYS A 48 7.80 -11.58 -8.61
CA LYS A 48 8.00 -11.45 -10.06
C LYS A 48 6.76 -10.83 -10.71
N THR A 49 7.01 -9.89 -11.61
CA THR A 49 6.00 -9.16 -12.38
C THR A 49 6.25 -9.36 -13.88
N ARG A 50 5.34 -8.83 -14.71
CA ARG A 50 5.42 -8.99 -16.16
C ARG A 50 6.73 -8.37 -16.70
N GLY A 51 7.30 -9.00 -17.73
CA GLY A 51 8.53 -8.53 -18.37
C GLY A 51 9.80 -8.77 -17.54
N ASN A 52 9.85 -9.86 -16.76
CA ASN A 52 10.98 -10.22 -15.89
C ASN A 52 11.33 -9.18 -14.80
N ASN A 53 10.44 -8.22 -14.54
CA ASN A 53 10.63 -7.21 -13.51
C ASN A 53 10.33 -7.79 -12.12
N ARG A 54 10.99 -7.25 -11.09
CA ARG A 54 10.73 -7.60 -9.68
C ARG A 54 10.14 -6.39 -8.96
N LYS A 55 9.10 -6.64 -8.15
CA LYS A 55 8.51 -5.63 -7.25
C LYS A 55 8.59 -6.13 -5.83
N THR A 56 9.01 -5.24 -4.94
CA THR A 56 9.29 -5.54 -3.55
C THR A 56 8.31 -4.75 -2.70
N GLY A 57 7.52 -5.43 -1.88
CA GLY A 57 6.51 -4.81 -1.02
C GLY A 57 6.72 -5.17 0.44
N LEU A 58 6.36 -4.27 1.35
CA LEU A 58 6.43 -4.51 2.79
C LEU A 58 5.23 -5.31 3.27
N LYS A 59 5.47 -6.34 4.08
CA LYS A 59 4.45 -7.03 4.86
C LYS A 59 4.41 -6.48 6.28
N ILE A 60 5.58 -6.28 6.88
CA ILE A 60 5.75 -5.63 8.17
C ILE A 60 6.74 -4.47 8.00
N ALA A 61 6.40 -3.31 8.55
CA ALA A 61 7.19 -2.10 8.45
C ALA A 61 7.55 -1.56 9.84
N SER A 62 8.86 -1.52 10.14
CA SER A 62 9.37 -1.03 11.43
C SER A 62 9.90 0.39 11.37
N PHE A 63 10.36 0.81 10.18
CA PHE A 63 11.04 2.08 10.00
C PHE A 63 10.39 2.91 8.90
N VAL A 64 10.45 4.22 9.09
CA VAL A 64 10.08 5.21 8.08
C VAL A 64 11.24 6.15 7.82
N ASN A 65 11.43 6.49 6.55
CA ASN A 65 12.33 7.57 6.15
C ASN A 65 11.55 8.89 6.23
N LEU A 66 11.84 9.68 7.26
CA LEU A 66 11.21 10.97 7.54
C LEU A 66 12.02 12.11 6.95
N VAL A 67 11.34 13.02 6.28
CA VAL A 67 11.91 14.32 5.89
C VAL A 67 11.65 15.31 7.02
N ILE A 68 12.72 15.82 7.61
CA ILE A 68 12.72 16.89 8.62
C ILE A 68 12.70 18.26 7.89
N GLU A 69 12.28 19.32 8.58
CA GLU A 69 12.16 20.69 8.05
C GLU A 69 13.43 21.19 7.32
N ASP A 70 14.62 20.76 7.75
CA ASP A 70 15.90 21.07 7.11
C ASP A 70 16.20 20.24 5.86
N SER A 71 15.18 19.61 5.25
CA SER A 71 15.31 18.67 4.12
C SER A 71 16.24 17.47 4.38
N LYS A 72 16.59 17.23 5.64
CA LYS A 72 17.37 16.06 6.06
C LYS A 72 16.46 14.85 6.21
N VAL A 73 16.91 13.71 5.70
CA VAL A 73 16.19 12.44 5.82
C VAL A 73 16.73 11.66 7.01
N LYS A 74 15.87 11.36 7.97
CA LYS A 74 16.18 10.52 9.13
C LYS A 74 15.38 9.24 9.09
N LYS A 75 16.02 8.12 9.43
CA LYS A 75 15.33 6.84 9.65
C LYS A 75 14.79 6.82 11.07
N SER A 76 13.47 6.77 11.21
CA SER A 76 12.77 6.79 12.50
C SER A 76 11.96 5.52 12.70
N ARG A 77 11.79 5.09 13.95
CA ARG A 77 10.98 3.91 14.29
C ARG A 77 9.50 4.28 14.31
N ILE A 78 8.67 3.38 13.78
CA ILE A 78 7.21 3.52 13.78
C ILE A 78 6.68 2.95 15.09
N ILE A 79 5.88 3.74 15.82
CA ILE A 79 5.27 3.32 17.09
C ILE A 79 3.87 2.78 16.82
N LYS A 80 3.01 3.60 16.21
CA LYS A 80 1.63 3.20 15.86
C LYS A 80 1.08 3.98 14.67
N VAL A 81 0.02 3.45 14.07
CA VAL A 81 -0.79 4.17 13.08
C VAL A 81 -1.87 4.96 13.81
N LEU A 82 -1.94 6.27 13.60
CA LEU A 82 -2.92 7.15 14.24
C LEU A 82 -4.20 7.23 13.43
N GLU A 83 -4.08 7.49 12.13
CA GLU A 83 -5.24 7.73 11.28
C GLU A 83 -4.98 7.17 9.89
N ASN A 84 -6.03 6.59 9.29
CA ASN A 84 -6.01 6.17 7.91
C ASN A 84 -7.28 6.65 7.22
N GLN A 85 -7.13 7.54 6.23
CA GLN A 85 -8.24 8.17 5.51
C GLN A 85 -9.12 7.16 4.75
N THR A 86 -8.62 5.96 4.48
CA THR A 86 -9.35 4.97 3.68
C THR A 86 -10.43 4.24 4.49
N ASN A 87 -10.09 3.82 5.72
CA ASN A 87 -10.96 2.98 6.54
C ASN A 87 -10.51 3.01 8.01
N ASN A 88 -11.48 3.11 8.92
CA ASN A 88 -11.26 3.05 10.37
C ASN A 88 -10.79 1.66 10.82
N ASP A 89 -11.14 0.57 10.11
CA ASP A 89 -10.61 -0.77 10.42
C ASP A 89 -9.08 -0.83 10.25
N TYR A 90 -8.56 -0.16 9.22
CA TYR A 90 -7.13 -0.11 8.95
C TYR A 90 -6.36 0.65 10.03
N GLN A 91 -7.00 1.61 10.69
CA GLN A 91 -6.44 2.25 11.88
C GLN A 91 -6.33 1.26 13.04
N ARG A 92 -7.38 0.46 13.29
CA ARG A 92 -7.40 -0.52 14.39
C ARG A 92 -6.37 -1.64 14.21
N ARG A 93 -6.22 -2.12 12.97
CA ARG A 93 -5.24 -3.16 12.60
C ARG A 93 -3.82 -2.64 12.43
N GLY A 94 -3.61 -1.31 12.45
CA GLY A 94 -2.28 -0.73 12.25
C GLY A 94 -1.75 -0.86 10.82
N ILE A 95 -2.62 -0.81 9.82
CA ILE A 95 -2.24 -0.95 8.40
C ILE A 95 -1.76 0.38 7.83
N ILE A 96 -0.54 0.36 7.29
CA ILE A 96 0.13 1.50 6.68
C ILE A 96 -0.20 1.57 5.19
N THR A 97 -0.92 2.63 4.81
CA THR A 97 -1.25 2.94 3.42
C THR A 97 -0.65 4.29 3.00
N LYS A 98 -0.71 4.58 1.70
CA LYS A 98 -0.34 5.92 1.22
C LYS A 98 -1.34 6.94 1.80
N GLY A 99 -0.83 7.95 2.49
CA GLY A 99 -1.63 8.98 3.15
C GLY A 99 -1.97 8.70 4.60
N ALA A 100 -1.59 7.53 5.15
CA ALA A 100 -1.77 7.24 6.56
C ALA A 100 -0.94 8.20 7.43
N ILE A 101 -1.49 8.58 8.57
CA ILE A 101 -0.80 9.35 9.61
C ILE A 101 -0.28 8.36 10.64
N ILE A 102 1.03 8.36 10.83
CA ILE A 102 1.75 7.47 11.73
C ILE A 102 2.44 8.29 12.83
N GLU A 103 2.53 7.68 14.01
CA GLU A 103 3.32 8.17 15.13
C GLU A 103 4.71 7.54 15.08
N THR A 104 5.73 8.38 15.13
CA THR A 104 7.13 8.01 15.08
C THR A 104 7.85 8.66 16.24
N GLU A 105 9.07 8.22 16.54
CA GLU A 105 9.87 8.77 17.64
C GLU A 105 10.15 10.27 17.50
N ASP A 106 10.20 10.76 16.26
CA ASP A 106 10.46 12.16 15.94
C ASP A 106 9.18 12.99 15.77
N GLY A 107 7.99 12.39 15.92
CA GLY A 107 6.69 13.08 15.85
C GLY A 107 5.67 12.41 14.92
N LYS A 108 4.62 13.16 14.58
CA LYS A 108 3.55 12.70 13.66
C LYS A 108 3.97 12.87 12.22
N CYS A 109 3.78 11.84 11.41
CA CYS A 109 4.20 11.81 10.01
C CYS A 109 3.08 11.35 9.08
N LYS A 110 2.96 12.00 7.91
CA LYS A 110 2.13 11.56 6.80
C LYS A 110 2.93 10.69 5.82
N VAL A 111 2.46 9.48 5.57
CA VAL A 111 3.08 8.56 4.61
C VAL A 111 2.79 9.00 3.17
N VAL A 112 3.84 9.11 2.35
CA VAL A 112 3.74 9.51 0.93
C VAL A 112 3.98 8.32 -0.01
N SER A 113 4.77 7.33 0.43
CA SER A 113 5.10 6.15 -0.37
C SER A 113 3.93 5.16 -0.50
N ARG A 114 4.10 4.15 -1.36
CA ARG A 114 3.20 2.99 -1.50
C ARG A 114 3.89 1.73 -0.95
N PRO A 115 3.76 1.42 0.36
CA PRO A 115 4.52 0.36 1.02
C PRO A 115 4.43 -1.01 0.32
N GLY A 116 3.26 -1.37 -0.18
CA GLY A 116 3.03 -2.66 -0.85
C GLY A 116 3.69 -2.83 -2.23
N GLN A 117 4.23 -1.77 -2.83
CA GLN A 117 4.86 -1.80 -4.17
C GLN A 117 6.30 -1.27 -4.18
N SER A 118 6.60 -0.29 -3.32
CA SER A 118 7.90 0.36 -3.24
C SER A 118 8.87 -0.34 -2.29
N GLY A 119 8.37 -1.09 -1.30
CA GLY A 119 9.21 -1.82 -0.34
C GLY A 119 9.80 -0.93 0.75
N THR A 120 9.41 0.35 0.79
CA THR A 120 9.87 1.35 1.76
C THR A 120 8.71 2.22 2.23
N VAL A 121 8.77 2.66 3.49
CA VAL A 121 7.87 3.69 4.03
C VAL A 121 8.64 5.00 4.05
N SER A 122 8.07 6.02 3.39
CA SER A 122 8.61 7.37 3.38
C SER A 122 7.49 8.34 3.68
N GLY A 123 7.81 9.38 4.45
CA GLY A 123 6.82 10.36 4.87
C GLY A 123 7.40 11.70 5.28
N ILE A 124 6.48 12.62 5.55
CA ILE A 124 6.75 14.03 5.88
C ILE A 124 6.13 14.30 7.23
N LEU A 125 6.84 15.03 8.11
CA LEU A 125 6.30 15.46 9.39
C LEU A 125 5.07 16.37 9.20
N ILE A 126 4.04 16.16 10.02
CA ILE A 126 2.88 17.05 10.09
C ILE A 126 3.11 18.00 11.26
N LYS A 127 3.05 19.31 10.98
CA LYS A 127 3.00 20.36 12.01
C LYS A 127 1.60 20.47 12.59
#